data_AF-A0A8J1MN27-F1
#
_entry.id   AF-A0A8J1MN27-F1
#
_cell.length_a   1.000
_cell.length_b   1.000
_cell.length_c   1.000
_cell.angle_alpha   90.00
_cell.angle_beta   90.00
_cell.angle_gamma   90.00
#
_symmetry.space_group_name_H-M   'P 1'
#
loop_
_entity.id
_entity.type
_entity.pdbx_description
1 polymer ?
#
loop_
_entity_poly.entity_id
_entity_poly.type
_entity_poly.pdbx_seq_one_letter_code
_entity_poly.pdbx_strand_id
1 'polypeptide(L)'
;MKLQQLVLLLGVFGMQISGTRTEVLPPPVLTLATPGVVREGQSANLQCTAPEQHKEGVFYLYLEGSNETLQKLDAQEARHSVTFIVSGLRTSDVKKYYCQYQARVLDRLQSSEASNVLQVMVSVPIWVISVSAAGAVAAVVVVVSASVLMVKRCKDRKKQKQREMESVWTKETMTSDWSYDNMVFYKVGV
;
A
#
# COMPACT_ATOMS: atom_id res chain seq x y z
N MET A 1 -23.00 -41.05 -74.94
CA MET A 1 -22.69 -41.30 -73.51
C MET A 1 -21.27 -40.83 -73.10
N LYS A 2 -20.77 -39.65 -73.51
CA LYS A 2 -19.39 -39.23 -73.15
C LYS A 2 -19.18 -37.72 -72.97
N LEU A 3 -20.21 -36.98 -72.53
CA LEU A 3 -20.02 -35.59 -72.07
C LEU A 3 -20.18 -35.47 -70.54
N GLN A 4 -21.09 -36.25 -69.94
CA GLN A 4 -21.21 -36.33 -68.47
C GLN A 4 -20.00 -36.98 -67.79
N GLN A 5 -19.25 -37.85 -68.47
CA GLN A 5 -18.04 -38.49 -67.92
C GLN A 5 -16.84 -37.53 -67.89
N LEU A 6 -16.83 -36.47 -68.72
CA LEU A 6 -15.77 -35.47 -68.74
C LEU A 6 -15.89 -34.47 -67.58
N VAL A 7 -17.13 -34.17 -67.16
CA VAL A 7 -17.42 -33.30 -66.00
C VAL A 7 -16.90 -33.94 -64.71
N LEU A 8 -16.94 -35.27 -64.60
CA LEU A 8 -16.39 -36.00 -63.45
C LEU A 8 -14.86 -35.96 -63.39
N LEU A 9 -14.15 -35.79 -64.51
CA LEU A 9 -12.68 -35.68 -64.51
C LEU A 9 -12.20 -34.29 -64.10
N LEU A 10 -12.98 -33.24 -64.41
CA LEU A 10 -12.66 -31.86 -64.03
C LEU A 10 -13.12 -31.49 -62.62
N GLY A 11 -14.04 -32.27 -62.03
CA GLY A 11 -14.64 -32.01 -60.71
C GLY A 11 -13.88 -32.52 -59.48
N VAL A 12 -12.75 -33.22 -59.64
CA VAL A 12 -12.01 -33.83 -58.50
C VAL A 12 -10.83 -32.98 -58.00
N PHE A 13 -10.59 -31.81 -58.59
CA PHE A 13 -9.67 -30.83 -58.01
C PHE A 13 -10.41 -29.90 -57.03
N GLY A 14 -11.13 -30.49 -56.08
CA GLY A 14 -11.31 -29.86 -54.78
C GLY A 14 -9.93 -29.84 -54.13
N MET A 15 -9.13 -28.80 -54.41
CA MET A 15 -7.86 -28.56 -53.73
C MET A 15 -8.15 -28.60 -52.24
N GLN A 16 -7.66 -29.66 -51.57
CA GLN A 16 -7.43 -29.62 -50.15
C GLN A 16 -6.60 -28.37 -49.91
N ILE A 17 -7.21 -27.38 -49.28
CA ILE A 17 -6.46 -26.28 -48.68
C ILE A 17 -5.70 -26.97 -47.55
N SER A 18 -4.48 -27.41 -47.85
CA SER A 18 -3.48 -27.67 -46.82
C SER A 18 -3.28 -26.35 -46.12
N GLY A 19 -4.10 -26.08 -45.10
CA GLY A 19 -3.80 -25.05 -44.14
C GLY A 19 -2.39 -25.34 -43.67
N THR A 20 -1.47 -24.43 -43.96
CA THR A 20 -0.17 -24.44 -43.31
C THR A 20 -0.48 -24.44 -41.83
N ARG A 21 -0.28 -25.58 -41.16
CA ARG A 21 -0.44 -25.65 -39.71
C ARG A 21 0.70 -24.82 -39.16
N THR A 22 0.47 -23.52 -39.01
CA THR A 22 1.40 -22.63 -38.33
C THR A 22 1.46 -23.16 -36.91
N GLU A 23 2.56 -23.81 -36.57
CA GLU A 23 2.79 -24.34 -35.24
C GLU A 23 3.05 -23.15 -34.33
N VAL A 24 1.98 -22.63 -33.74
CA VAL A 24 1.99 -21.50 -32.83
C VAL A 24 2.31 -22.00 -31.42
N LEU A 25 3.26 -21.33 -30.77
CA LEU A 25 3.65 -21.66 -29.40
C LEU A 25 2.52 -21.32 -28.41
N PRO A 26 2.14 -22.25 -27.51
CA PRO A 26 1.11 -22.02 -26.50
C PRO A 26 1.52 -20.93 -25.49
N PRO A 27 0.55 -20.24 -24.84
CA PRO A 27 0.85 -19.22 -23.84
C PRO A 27 1.47 -19.82 -22.56
N PRO A 28 2.44 -19.12 -21.94
CA PRO A 28 2.92 -19.49 -20.61
C PRO A 28 1.94 -19.08 -19.50
N VAL A 29 2.20 -19.52 -18.27
CA VAL A 29 1.45 -19.12 -17.06
C VAL A 29 2.37 -18.32 -16.15
N LEU A 30 1.91 -17.14 -15.72
CA LEU A 30 2.63 -16.27 -14.78
C LEU A 30 1.97 -16.31 -13.40
N THR A 31 2.77 -16.65 -12.38
CA THR A 31 2.31 -16.79 -10.99
C THR A 31 3.27 -16.12 -10.00
N LEU A 32 2.81 -15.89 -8.78
CA LEU A 32 3.66 -15.42 -7.69
C LEU A 32 4.35 -16.64 -7.04
N ALA A 33 5.68 -16.71 -7.12
CA ALA A 33 6.44 -17.85 -6.63
C ALA A 33 6.43 -17.96 -5.09
N THR A 34 6.33 -16.82 -4.40
CA THR A 34 6.23 -16.76 -2.94
C THR A 34 4.76 -16.69 -2.52
N PRO A 35 4.28 -17.61 -1.67
CA PRO A 35 2.92 -17.52 -1.14
C PRO A 35 2.78 -16.30 -0.21
N GLY A 36 1.69 -15.56 -0.36
CA GLY A 36 1.34 -14.44 0.51
C GLY A 36 1.40 -13.05 -0.15
N VAL A 37 1.31 -12.01 0.68
CA VAL A 37 1.25 -10.62 0.23
C VAL A 37 2.64 -9.99 0.29
N VAL A 38 3.01 -9.28 -0.78
CA VAL A 38 4.28 -8.57 -0.88
C VAL A 38 4.25 -7.34 0.02
N ARG A 39 5.26 -7.18 0.88
CA ARG A 39 5.35 -6.00 1.77
C ARG A 39 6.09 -4.87 1.09
N GLU A 40 5.84 -3.64 1.54
CA GLU A 40 6.56 -2.47 1.03
C GLU A 40 8.07 -2.61 1.23
N GLY A 41 8.84 -2.30 0.18
CA GLY A 41 10.29 -2.46 0.18
C GLY A 41 10.79 -3.89 -0.02
N GLN A 42 9.91 -4.89 -0.12
CA GLN A 42 10.29 -6.26 -0.48
C GLN A 42 10.20 -6.50 -1.99
N SER A 43 10.97 -7.47 -2.47
CA SER A 43 10.91 -7.93 -3.85
C SER A 43 9.84 -9.02 -4.00
N ALA A 44 9.16 -9.03 -5.14
CA ALA A 44 8.25 -10.10 -5.52
C ALA A 44 8.92 -11.03 -6.53
N ASN A 45 8.77 -12.34 -6.31
CA ASN A 45 9.29 -13.35 -7.20
C ASN A 45 8.15 -13.82 -8.13
N LEU A 46 8.25 -13.52 -9.42
CA LEU A 46 7.25 -13.87 -10.42
C LEU A 46 7.75 -15.08 -11.22
N GLN A 47 7.05 -16.21 -11.12
CA GLN A 47 7.40 -17.42 -11.84
C GLN A 47 6.60 -17.51 -13.14
N CYS A 48 7.32 -17.55 -14.26
CA CYS A 48 6.75 -17.76 -15.58
C CYS A 48 7.05 -19.19 -16.04
N THR A 49 6.01 -19.96 -16.39
CA THR A 49 6.10 -21.38 -16.71
C THR A 49 5.52 -21.64 -18.11
N ALA A 50 6.37 -22.06 -19.04
CA ALA A 50 5.94 -22.55 -20.35
C ALA A 50 5.41 -24.00 -20.24
N PRO A 51 4.69 -24.52 -21.25
CA PRO A 51 4.34 -25.94 -21.27
C PRO A 51 5.58 -26.83 -21.30
N GLU A 52 5.51 -27.99 -20.63
CA GLU A 52 6.66 -28.86 -20.37
C GLU A 52 7.39 -29.34 -21.64
N GLN A 53 6.71 -29.34 -22.80
CA GLN A 53 7.32 -29.69 -24.09
C GLN A 53 8.33 -28.62 -24.58
N HIS A 54 8.30 -27.41 -24.02
CA HIS A 54 9.13 -26.27 -24.42
C HIS A 54 10.12 -25.91 -23.32
N LYS A 55 11.16 -26.73 -23.19
CA LYS A 55 12.29 -26.50 -22.28
C LYS A 55 13.34 -25.60 -22.93
N GLU A 56 14.23 -25.03 -22.10
CA GLU A 56 15.40 -24.26 -22.57
C GLU A 56 15.04 -23.03 -23.43
N GLY A 57 13.85 -22.48 -23.19
CA GLY A 57 13.38 -21.25 -23.84
C GLY A 57 13.96 -19.99 -23.20
N VAL A 58 13.79 -18.88 -23.92
CA VAL A 58 14.14 -17.53 -23.45
C VAL A 58 12.87 -16.84 -22.99
N PHE A 59 12.82 -16.32 -21.77
CA PHE A 59 11.64 -15.74 -21.16
C PHE A 59 11.77 -14.24 -21.01
N TYR A 60 10.67 -13.53 -21.20
CA TYR A 60 10.56 -12.09 -21.18
C TYR A 60 9.45 -11.67 -20.23
N LEU A 61 9.75 -10.73 -19.33
CA LEU A 61 8.77 -10.11 -18.44
C LEU A 61 8.44 -8.70 -18.93
N TYR A 62 7.15 -8.37 -18.94
CA TYR A 62 6.62 -7.08 -19.36
C TYR A 62 5.75 -6.46 -18.26
N LEU A 63 5.70 -5.13 -18.28
CA LEU A 63 4.76 -4.34 -17.49
C LEU A 63 3.62 -3.89 -18.41
N GLU A 64 2.37 -4.10 -17.99
CA GLU A 64 1.21 -3.61 -18.75
C GLU A 64 1.27 -2.08 -18.88
N GLY A 65 1.13 -1.59 -20.11
CA GLY A 65 1.26 -0.16 -20.44
C GLY A 65 2.69 0.30 -20.73
N SER A 66 3.70 -0.56 -20.58
CA SER A 66 5.05 -0.35 -21.11
C SER A 66 5.27 -1.17 -22.38
N ASN A 67 5.92 -0.58 -23.38
CA ASN A 67 6.33 -1.30 -24.59
C ASN A 67 7.68 -1.99 -24.45
N GLU A 68 8.36 -1.81 -23.32
CA GLU A 68 9.70 -2.33 -23.09
C GLU A 68 9.68 -3.62 -22.27
N THR A 69 10.66 -4.49 -22.57
CA THR A 69 10.91 -5.67 -21.74
C THR A 69 11.56 -5.23 -20.43
N LEU A 70 10.98 -5.64 -19.30
CA LEU A 70 11.54 -5.35 -17.99
C LEU A 70 12.74 -6.23 -17.66
N GLN A 71 12.61 -7.54 -17.91
CA GLN A 71 13.65 -8.53 -17.64
C GLN A 71 13.61 -9.63 -18.69
N LYS A 72 14.79 -10.19 -18.99
CA LYS A 72 14.98 -11.32 -19.88
C LYS A 72 15.80 -12.37 -19.14
N LEU A 73 15.35 -13.61 -19.14
CA LEU A 73 16.03 -14.73 -18.51
C LEU A 73 15.98 -15.96 -19.41
N ASP A 74 17.10 -16.68 -19.50
CA ASP A 74 17.17 -17.97 -20.17
C ASP A 74 16.82 -19.08 -19.17
N ALA A 75 15.97 -20.03 -19.58
CA ALA A 75 15.71 -21.21 -18.77
C ALA A 75 16.96 -22.10 -18.70
N GLN A 76 17.22 -22.67 -17.51
CA GLN A 76 18.28 -23.65 -17.35
C GLN A 76 17.97 -24.93 -18.13
N GLU A 77 18.99 -25.74 -18.37
CA GLU A 77 18.88 -27.04 -19.04
C GLU A 77 17.76 -27.89 -18.43
N ALA A 78 16.96 -28.52 -19.30
CA ALA A 78 15.79 -29.31 -18.95
C ALA A 78 14.68 -28.59 -18.14
N ARG A 79 14.76 -27.26 -17.91
CA ARG A 79 13.70 -26.48 -17.27
C ARG A 79 12.82 -25.76 -18.29
N HIS A 80 11.55 -25.59 -17.92
CA HIS A 80 10.51 -24.91 -18.70
C HIS A 80 9.93 -23.69 -17.95
N SER A 81 10.63 -23.21 -16.93
CA SER A 81 10.20 -22.09 -16.10
C SER A 81 11.36 -21.24 -15.63
N VAL A 82 11.12 -19.94 -15.44
CA VAL A 82 12.05 -18.99 -14.83
C VAL A 82 11.38 -18.19 -13.72
N THR A 83 12.18 -17.63 -12.82
CA THR A 83 11.70 -16.74 -11.75
C THR A 83 12.31 -15.36 -11.91
N PHE A 84 11.48 -14.37 -12.20
CA PHE A 84 11.85 -12.96 -12.25
C PHE A 84 11.74 -12.33 -10.86
N ILE A 85 12.60 -11.37 -10.55
CA ILE A 85 12.59 -10.65 -9.26
C ILE A 85 12.28 -9.19 -9.52
N VAL A 86 11.10 -8.72 -9.13
CA VAL A 86 10.73 -7.31 -9.25
C VAL A 86 10.84 -6.63 -7.89
N SER A 87 11.62 -5.55 -7.81
CA SER A 87 11.87 -4.78 -6.59
C SER A 87 11.27 -3.37 -6.68
N GLY A 88 11.30 -2.63 -5.56
CA GLY A 88 10.83 -1.25 -5.52
C GLY A 88 9.31 -1.09 -5.67
N LEU A 89 8.54 -2.10 -5.25
CA LEU A 89 7.08 -2.05 -5.25
C LEU A 89 6.60 -1.12 -4.11
N ARG A 90 5.76 -0.16 -4.47
CA ARG A 90 5.18 0.83 -3.53
C ARG A 90 3.72 0.52 -3.25
N THR A 91 3.26 0.92 -2.08
CA THR A 91 1.88 0.68 -1.60
C THR A 91 0.80 1.39 -2.40
N SER A 92 1.16 2.43 -3.16
CA SER A 92 0.26 3.15 -4.07
C SER A 92 0.12 2.51 -5.45
N ASP A 93 1.02 1.59 -5.83
CA ASP A 93 1.20 1.21 -7.24
C ASP A 93 0.72 -0.22 -7.47
N VAL A 94 -0.52 -0.38 -7.95
CA VAL A 94 -0.99 -1.67 -8.50
C VAL A 94 -0.28 -1.87 -9.83
N LYS A 95 0.67 -2.82 -9.87
CA LYS A 95 1.41 -3.16 -11.08
C LYS A 95 0.91 -4.48 -11.66
N LYS A 96 0.76 -4.48 -12.98
CA LYS A 96 0.27 -5.61 -13.77
C LYS A 96 1.38 -6.11 -14.67
N TYR A 97 1.70 -7.39 -14.54
CA TYR A 97 2.78 -8.02 -15.27
C TYR A 97 2.24 -9.13 -16.16
N TYR A 98 2.90 -9.35 -17.29
CA TYR A 98 2.71 -10.54 -18.11
C TYR A 98 4.06 -10.98 -18.64
N CYS A 99 4.19 -12.27 -18.96
CA CYS A 99 5.38 -12.84 -19.57
C CYS A 99 5.09 -13.49 -20.93
N GLN A 100 6.14 -13.62 -21.74
CA GLN A 100 6.20 -14.43 -22.96
C GLN A 100 7.48 -15.26 -22.96
N TYR A 101 7.53 -16.31 -23.77
CA TYR A 101 8.75 -17.06 -24.01
C TYR A 101 9.03 -17.22 -25.50
N GLN A 102 10.30 -17.45 -25.83
CA GLN A 102 10.74 -17.83 -27.15
C GLN A 102 11.32 -19.23 -27.12
N ALA A 103 10.91 -20.06 -28.06
CA ALA A 103 11.41 -21.42 -28.23
C ALA A 103 11.67 -21.69 -29.72
N ARG A 104 12.52 -22.68 -30.00
CA ARG A 104 12.75 -23.14 -31.37
C ARG A 104 11.63 -24.07 -31.79
N VAL A 105 10.96 -23.73 -32.88
CA VAL A 105 9.94 -24.55 -33.55
C VAL A 105 10.36 -24.68 -35.00
N LEU A 106 10.61 -25.92 -35.47
CA LEU A 106 11.06 -26.20 -36.83
C LEU A 106 12.30 -25.37 -37.22
N ASP A 107 13.32 -25.35 -36.36
CA ASP A 107 14.56 -24.56 -36.47
C ASP A 107 14.41 -23.04 -36.54
N ARG A 108 13.20 -22.51 -36.31
CA ARG A 108 12.95 -21.07 -36.20
C ARG A 108 12.67 -20.68 -34.76
N LEU A 109 13.30 -19.60 -34.29
CA LEU A 109 12.92 -18.98 -33.03
C LEU A 109 11.56 -18.31 -33.19
N GLN A 110 10.56 -18.76 -32.44
CA GLN A 110 9.22 -18.19 -32.40
C GLN A 110 8.91 -17.68 -30.99
N SER A 111 8.08 -16.64 -30.90
CA SER A 111 7.52 -16.15 -29.64
C SER A 111 6.17 -16.82 -29.37
N SER A 112 5.91 -17.13 -28.11
CA SER A 112 4.58 -17.53 -27.65
C SER A 112 3.63 -16.35 -27.52
N GLU A 113 2.35 -16.67 -27.40
CA GLU A 113 1.33 -15.73 -26.97
C GLU A 113 1.59 -15.23 -25.53
N ALA A 114 1.01 -14.08 -25.17
CA ALA A 114 1.12 -13.54 -23.82
C ALA A 114 0.46 -14.47 -22.78
N SER A 115 1.10 -14.58 -21.62
CA SER A 115 0.50 -15.21 -20.44
C SER A 115 -0.66 -14.41 -19.85
N ASN A 116 -1.31 -14.99 -18.84
CA ASN A 116 -2.22 -14.27 -17.97
C ASN A 116 -1.56 -13.04 -17.33
N VAL A 117 -2.38 -12.00 -17.10
CA VAL A 117 -1.94 -10.79 -16.39
C VAL A 117 -1.93 -11.06 -14.89
N LEU A 118 -0.78 -10.89 -14.26
CA LEU A 118 -0.60 -11.02 -12.81
C LEU A 118 -0.57 -9.63 -12.16
N GLN A 119 -1.52 -9.39 -11.26
CA GLN A 119 -1.58 -8.18 -10.43
C GLN A 119 -0.78 -8.37 -9.15
N VAL A 120 0.19 -7.49 -8.91
CA VAL A 120 0.99 -7.48 -7.68
C VAL A 120 0.54 -6.31 -6.81
N MET A 121 0.07 -6.61 -5.60
CA MET A 121 -0.37 -5.63 -4.60
C MET A 121 0.58 -5.63 -3.41
N VAL A 122 0.86 -4.44 -2.88
CA VAL A 122 1.76 -4.25 -1.74
C VAL A 122 0.94 -3.88 -0.50
N SER A 123 1.01 -4.69 0.56
CA SER A 123 0.33 -4.38 1.82
C SER A 123 1.21 -3.55 2.75
N VAL A 124 0.63 -2.51 3.36
CA VAL A 124 1.21 -1.85 4.54
C VAL A 124 1.03 -2.73 5.79
N PRO A 125 2.04 -2.84 6.65
CA PRO A 125 1.90 -3.60 7.87
C PRO A 125 1.05 -2.81 8.89
N ILE A 126 0.14 -3.50 9.57
CA ILE A 126 -0.94 -2.92 10.41
C ILE A 126 -0.42 -1.97 11.50
N TRP A 127 0.79 -2.22 12.02
CA TRP A 127 1.41 -1.37 13.04
C TRP A 127 1.65 0.07 12.55
N VAL A 128 1.89 0.28 11.25
CA VAL A 128 2.06 1.62 10.67
C VAL A 128 0.76 2.43 10.76
N ILE A 129 -0.40 1.77 10.63
CA ILE A 129 -1.72 2.41 10.77
C ILE A 129 -1.96 2.81 12.25
N SER A 130 -1.50 1.97 13.19
CA SER A 130 -1.74 2.17 14.63
C SER A 130 -1.01 3.36 15.25
N VAL A 131 0.13 3.78 14.68
CA VAL A 131 0.93 4.91 15.20
C VAL A 131 0.20 6.25 15.06
N SER A 132 -0.71 6.37 14.09
CA SER A 132 -1.52 7.60 13.91
C SER A 132 -2.54 7.83 15.04
N ALA A 133 -3.09 6.75 15.62
CA ALA A 133 -4.08 6.85 16.69
C ALA A 133 -3.43 7.17 18.05
N ALA A 134 -2.24 6.64 18.34
CA ALA A 134 -1.53 6.89 19.59
C ALA A 134 -1.08 8.36 19.72
N GLY A 135 -0.68 8.99 18.61
CA GLY A 135 -0.32 10.41 18.58
C GLY A 135 -1.49 11.34 18.93
N ALA A 136 -2.70 11.04 18.43
CA ALA A 136 -3.89 11.81 18.74
C ALA A 136 -4.30 11.69 20.21
N VAL A 137 -4.22 10.49 20.79
CA VAL A 137 -4.56 10.25 22.20
C VAL A 137 -3.61 10.98 23.15
N ALA A 138 -2.30 10.93 22.88
CA ALA A 138 -1.31 11.63 23.70
C ALA A 138 -1.53 13.15 23.68
N ALA A 139 -1.83 13.74 22.51
CA ALA A 139 -2.13 15.16 22.40
C ALA A 139 -3.37 15.57 23.21
N VAL A 140 -4.44 14.78 23.17
CA VAL A 140 -5.65 15.04 23.96
C VAL A 140 -5.36 14.98 25.47
N VAL A 141 -4.58 14.00 25.93
CA VAL A 141 -4.20 13.88 27.35
C VAL A 141 -3.36 15.08 27.82
N VAL A 142 -2.45 15.58 26.98
CA VAL A 142 -1.65 16.78 27.29
C VAL A 142 -2.54 18.02 27.37
N VAL A 143 -3.49 18.20 26.45
CA VAL A 143 -4.42 19.35 26.47
C VAL A 143 -5.34 19.30 27.70
N VAL A 144 -5.87 18.11 28.04
CA VAL A 144 -6.73 17.92 29.23
C VAL A 144 -5.94 18.17 30.52
N SER A 145 -4.72 17.63 30.63
CA SER A 145 -3.88 17.86 31.81
C SER A 145 -3.48 19.33 31.97
N ALA A 146 -3.10 20.02 30.88
CA ALA A 146 -2.77 21.44 30.90
C ALA A 146 -3.97 22.32 31.31
N SER A 147 -5.15 22.04 30.75
CA SER A 147 -6.38 22.77 31.11
C SER A 147 -6.78 22.56 32.58
N VAL A 148 -6.67 21.33 33.10
CA VAL A 148 -6.90 21.06 34.54
C VAL A 148 -5.88 21.78 35.42
N LEU A 149 -4.60 21.80 35.05
CA LEU A 149 -3.56 22.53 35.79
C LEU A 149 -3.83 24.05 35.79
N MET A 150 -4.25 24.61 34.64
CA MET A 150 -4.60 26.02 34.53
C MET A 150 -5.83 26.39 35.36
N VAL A 151 -6.87 25.55 35.36
CA VAL A 151 -8.06 25.74 36.20
C VAL A 151 -7.72 25.65 37.69
N LYS A 152 -6.89 24.67 38.10
CA LYS A 152 -6.40 24.58 39.49
C LYS A 152 -5.61 25.82 39.88
N ARG A 153 -4.65 26.25 39.06
CA ARG A 153 -3.87 27.48 39.31
C ARG A 153 -4.75 28.73 39.37
N CYS A 154 -5.76 28.84 38.51
CA CYS A 154 -6.73 29.94 38.59
C CYS A 154 -7.57 29.86 39.87
N LYS A 155 -8.01 28.67 40.27
CA LYS A 155 -8.76 28.45 41.51
C LYS A 155 -7.92 28.78 42.74
N ASP A 156 -6.65 28.39 42.76
CA ASP A 156 -5.71 28.68 43.83
C ASP A 156 -5.40 30.19 43.90
N ARG A 157 -5.16 30.85 42.77
CA ARG A 157 -5.01 32.31 42.70
C ARG A 157 -6.26 33.04 43.18
N LYS A 158 -7.46 32.59 42.82
CA LYS A 158 -8.73 33.17 43.31
C LYS A 158 -8.88 32.97 44.82
N LYS A 159 -8.61 31.77 45.34
CA LYS A 159 -8.62 31.49 46.79
C LYS A 159 -7.59 32.30 47.56
N GLN A 160 -6.43 32.56 46.96
CA GLN A 160 -5.38 33.36 47.58
C GLN A 160 -5.79 34.85 47.64
N LYS A 161 -6.32 35.41 46.56
CA LYS A 161 -6.87 36.78 46.55
C LYS A 161 -8.02 36.97 47.54
N GLN A 162 -8.90 35.97 47.68
CA GLN A 162 -10.00 36.04 48.64
C GLN A 162 -9.48 36.04 50.09
N ARG A 163 -8.44 35.24 50.39
CA ARG A 163 -7.76 35.26 51.70
C ARG A 163 -7.04 36.58 51.98
N GLU A 164 -6.44 37.20 50.96
CA GLU A 164 -5.83 38.52 51.08
C GLU A 164 -6.88 39.59 51.43
N MET A 165 -8.05 39.59 50.76
CA MET A 165 -9.14 40.53 51.07
C MET A 165 -9.75 40.34 52.46
N GLU A 166 -9.92 39.09 52.90
CA GLU A 166 -10.38 38.78 54.26
C GLU A 166 -9.38 39.31 55.31
N SER A 167 -8.07 39.19 55.06
CA SER A 167 -7.04 39.71 55.96
C SER A 167 -6.99 41.26 56.01
N VAL A 168 -7.20 41.94 54.88
CA VAL A 168 -7.25 43.41 54.83
C VAL A 168 -8.47 43.93 55.59
N TRP A 169 -9.64 43.34 55.38
CA TRP A 169 -10.86 43.72 56.09
C TRP A 169 -10.76 43.48 57.61
N THR A 170 -10.14 42.38 58.06
CA THR A 170 -9.89 42.19 59.49
C THR A 170 -8.97 43.24 60.10
N LYS A 171 -8.01 43.76 59.32
CA LYS A 171 -7.07 44.78 59.77
C LYS A 171 -7.75 46.16 59.90
N GLU A 172 -8.60 46.50 58.94
CA GLU A 172 -9.38 47.75 58.93
C GLU A 172 -10.48 47.77 60.00
N THR A 173 -11.20 46.65 60.15
CA THR A 173 -12.25 46.48 61.18
C THR A 173 -11.66 46.57 62.59
N MET A 174 -10.49 45.95 62.80
CA MET A 174 -9.84 46.00 64.11
C MET A 174 -9.30 47.41 64.42
N THR A 175 -8.76 48.16 63.45
CA THR A 175 -8.31 49.56 63.70
C THR A 175 -9.46 50.55 63.94
N SER A 176 -10.65 50.29 63.38
CA SER A 176 -11.83 51.13 63.59
C SER A 176 -12.35 51.04 65.02
N ASP A 177 -12.43 49.82 65.60
CA ASP A 177 -12.95 49.63 66.96
C ASP A 177 -12.08 50.30 68.04
N TRP A 178 -10.75 50.24 67.95
CA TRP A 178 -9.86 50.96 68.88
C TRP A 178 -9.91 52.49 68.72
N SER A 179 -10.44 53.01 67.60
CA SER A 179 -10.54 54.45 67.36
C SER A 179 -11.80 55.07 68.00
N TYR A 180 -12.85 54.29 68.28
CA TYR A 180 -14.07 54.81 68.92
C TYR A 180 -13.98 54.87 70.44
N ASP A 181 -13.31 53.91 71.08
CA ASP A 181 -13.17 53.89 72.54
C ASP A 181 -12.29 55.04 73.08
N ASN A 182 -11.33 55.52 72.28
CA ASN A 182 -10.54 56.68 72.66
C ASN A 182 -11.33 58.00 72.61
N MET A 183 -12.48 58.07 71.92
CA MET A 183 -13.24 59.33 71.77
C MET A 183 -14.24 59.62 72.90
N VAL A 184 -14.44 58.67 73.82
CA VAL A 184 -15.40 58.79 74.93
C VAL A 184 -14.76 59.34 76.22
N PHE A 185 -13.43 59.41 76.31
CA PHE A 185 -12.73 59.78 77.56
C PHE A 185 -12.41 61.27 77.74
N TYR A 186 -12.67 62.18 76.79
CA TYR A 186 -12.32 63.61 76.94
C TYR A 186 -13.41 64.50 77.53
N LYS A 187 -14.52 63.93 78.05
CA LYS A 187 -15.71 64.73 78.37
C LYS A 187 -16.36 64.45 79.71
N VAL A 188 -15.58 64.34 80.79
CA VAL A 188 -16.12 64.51 82.16
C VAL A 188 -15.04 65.08 83.09
N GLY A 189 -15.32 66.24 83.71
CA GLY A 189 -14.54 66.77 84.84
C GLY A 189 -14.35 68.29 84.83
N VAL A 190 -15.46 69.04 84.91
CA VAL A 190 -15.50 70.43 85.42
C VAL A 190 -15.72 70.36 86.93
#